data_AF-A0A7Y0FLB9-F1
#
_entry.id   AF-A0A7Y0FLB9-F1
#
_cell.length_a   1.000
_cell.length_b   1.000
_cell.length_c   1.000
_cell.angle_alpha   90.00
_cell.angle_beta   90.00
_cell.angle_gamma   90.00
#
_symmetry.space_group_name_H-M   'P 1'
#
loop_
_entity.id
_entity.type
_entity.pdbx_description
1 polymer ?
#
loop_
_entity_poly.entity_id
_entity_poly.type
_entity_poly.pdbx_seq_one_letter_code
_entity_poly.pdbx_strand_id
1 'polypeptide(L)'
;MNTLRSSLLGALGLLAIAAASCQSATDKPAGAATEITAAAPASGTVTHAQLVADHQKMEADHRIMQSADSVMEADHQQAVAAAKAAGITNTPAFKDLEQRHDALIKQHQAVIARHDAVIKRHAELEANHESGRVSDEQMQKDHAEMKAEDQQIQQEHKKLVDDHAAMMAEHKALLQKDGKA
;
A
#
# COMPACT_ATOMS: atom_id res chain seq x y z
N MET A 1 -20.35 12.55 44.04
CA MET A 1 -20.20 11.95 45.38
C MET A 1 -19.88 10.47 45.18
N ASN A 2 -18.92 9.96 45.97
CA ASN A 2 -18.32 8.61 46.03
C ASN A 2 -17.38 8.22 44.87
N THR A 3 -16.04 8.19 45.02
CA THR A 3 -15.12 7.34 45.83
C THR A 3 -15.17 5.86 45.41
N LEU A 4 -14.08 5.19 45.02
CA LEU A 4 -12.84 4.80 45.74
C LEU A 4 -11.74 4.47 44.70
N ARG A 5 -10.51 5.04 44.74
CA ARG A 5 -9.29 4.58 45.44
C ARG A 5 -9.07 3.05 45.49
N SER A 6 -8.01 2.56 44.83
CA SER A 6 -7.01 1.71 45.50
C SER A 6 -5.70 1.60 44.71
N SER A 7 -4.60 1.90 45.40
CA SER A 7 -3.21 1.77 44.99
C SER A 7 -2.71 0.34 45.23
N LEU A 8 -1.71 -0.13 44.47
CA LEU A 8 -0.72 -1.06 45.03
C LEU A 8 0.67 -0.91 44.39
N LEU A 9 1.62 -0.62 45.27
CA LEU A 9 3.09 -0.66 45.14
C LEU A 9 3.59 -2.11 44.98
N GLY A 10 4.79 -2.27 44.39
CA GLY A 10 5.68 -3.42 44.60
C GLY A 10 6.88 -3.35 43.65
N ALA A 11 7.98 -2.69 44.04
CA ALA A 11 9.18 -3.28 44.66
C ALA A 11 9.98 -4.20 43.70
N LEU A 12 11.10 -3.74 43.15
CA LEU A 12 12.47 -3.80 43.70
C LEU A 12 13.08 -5.20 43.64
N GLY A 13 14.13 -5.36 42.83
CA GLY A 13 14.91 -6.60 42.74
C GLY A 13 16.18 -6.44 41.90
N LEU A 14 17.16 -5.71 42.41
CA LEU A 14 18.57 -5.83 42.01
C LEU A 14 19.09 -7.20 42.49
N LEU A 15 19.80 -7.93 41.64
CA LEU A 15 20.84 -8.86 42.11
C LEU A 15 21.98 -8.93 41.09
N ALA A 16 23.13 -8.41 41.50
CA ALA A 16 24.43 -8.51 40.83
C ALA A 16 25.35 -9.35 41.72
N ILE A 17 25.91 -10.44 41.21
CA ILE A 17 27.01 -11.26 41.80
C ILE A 17 27.59 -12.08 40.63
N ALA A 18 28.88 -12.27 40.35
CA ALA A 18 30.15 -11.73 40.84
C ALA A 18 31.20 -11.97 39.74
N ALA A 19 32.27 -11.17 39.76
CA ALA A 19 33.50 -11.38 39.02
C ALA A 19 34.48 -12.29 39.82
N ALA A 20 35.60 -12.63 39.16
CA ALA A 20 36.86 -13.23 39.64
C ALA A 20 37.02 -14.73 39.33
N SER A 21 38.16 -15.26 38.86
CA SER A 21 39.46 -14.67 38.49
C SER A 21 40.43 -15.80 38.06
N CYS A 22 41.33 -15.48 37.11
CA CYS A 22 42.75 -15.89 36.99
C CYS A 22 43.17 -17.35 36.71
N GLN A 23 43.94 -17.58 35.63
CA GLN A 23 45.43 -17.63 35.59
C GLN A 23 45.86 -17.93 34.11
N SER A 24 46.57 -17.07 33.38
CA SER A 24 48.07 -17.00 33.23
C SER A 24 48.69 -18.29 32.68
N ALA A 25 49.58 -18.37 31.68
CA ALA A 25 50.33 -17.46 30.83
C ALA A 25 51.01 -18.30 29.71
N THR A 26 51.39 -17.72 28.56
CA THR A 26 52.78 -17.64 28.05
C THR A 26 52.81 -17.14 26.60
N ASP A 27 53.86 -16.36 26.36
CA ASP A 27 54.16 -15.42 25.28
C ASP A 27 54.60 -15.98 23.90
N LYS A 28 54.42 -15.08 22.89
CA LYS A 28 55.29 -14.74 21.73
C LYS A 28 55.19 -15.50 20.38
N PRO A 29 55.52 -14.81 19.25
CA PRO A 29 54.75 -14.86 17.99
C PRO A 29 55.59 -15.24 16.75
N ALA A 30 54.92 -15.63 15.65
CA ALA A 30 55.48 -15.55 14.29
C ALA A 30 54.38 -15.71 13.20
N GLY A 31 54.31 -14.72 12.28
CA GLY A 31 53.72 -14.78 10.91
C GLY A 31 52.20 -15.02 10.82
N ALA A 32 51.31 -14.05 10.58
CA ALA A 32 51.16 -13.17 9.40
C ALA A 32 51.35 -13.93 8.07
N ALA A 33 50.38 -14.06 7.15
CA ALA A 33 48.98 -13.66 7.12
C ALA A 33 48.28 -14.61 6.13
N THR A 34 47.21 -15.26 6.53
CA THR A 34 46.25 -15.85 5.59
C THR A 34 45.04 -14.95 5.63
N GLU A 35 44.91 -14.11 4.61
CA GLU A 35 43.70 -13.35 4.35
C GLU A 35 42.54 -14.34 4.19
N ILE A 36 41.80 -14.56 5.27
CA ILE A 36 40.37 -14.84 5.13
C ILE A 36 39.78 -13.51 4.72
N THR A 37 39.69 -13.31 3.42
CA THR A 37 38.80 -12.31 2.86
C THR A 37 37.40 -12.70 3.32
N ALA A 38 36.97 -12.09 4.43
CA ALA A 38 35.56 -11.97 4.74
C ALA A 38 34.96 -11.25 3.53
N ALA A 39 34.28 -12.02 2.68
CA ALA A 39 33.56 -11.48 1.55
C ALA A 39 32.63 -10.39 2.10
N ALA A 40 32.91 -9.15 1.70
CA ALA A 40 31.98 -8.06 1.84
C ALA A 40 30.62 -8.51 1.28
N PRO A 41 29.48 -8.08 1.85
CA PRO A 41 28.18 -8.44 1.30
C PRO A 41 28.17 -8.00 -0.17
N ALA A 42 28.03 -8.97 -1.07
CA ALA A 42 27.90 -8.69 -2.49
C ALA A 42 26.72 -7.73 -2.68
N SER A 43 26.97 -6.67 -3.43
CA SER A 43 26.04 -5.62 -3.81
C SER A 43 24.59 -6.10 -3.96
N GLY A 44 23.67 -5.47 -3.22
CA GLY A 44 22.27 -5.30 -3.61
C GLY A 44 21.45 -6.57 -3.96
N THR A 45 21.68 -7.71 -3.32
CA THR A 45 20.83 -8.88 -3.54
C THR A 45 19.46 -8.68 -2.86
N VAL A 46 18.42 -8.51 -3.67
CA VAL A 46 17.04 -8.53 -3.18
C VAL A 46 16.77 -9.94 -2.64
N THR A 47 16.41 -10.05 -1.36
CA THR A 47 16.14 -11.34 -0.73
C THR A 47 14.70 -11.74 -0.99
N HIS A 48 14.41 -13.04 -1.01
CA HIS A 48 13.03 -13.54 -1.11
C HIS A 48 12.11 -12.93 -0.03
N ALA A 49 12.61 -12.76 1.20
CA ALA A 49 11.86 -12.09 2.27
C ALA A 49 11.50 -10.64 1.93
N GLN A 50 12.39 -9.91 1.26
CA GLN A 50 12.10 -8.55 0.78
C GLN A 50 11.02 -8.56 -0.31
N LEU A 51 11.04 -9.55 -1.21
CA LEU A 51 10.05 -9.68 -2.28
C LEU A 51 8.64 -9.93 -1.74
N VAL A 52 8.52 -10.82 -0.75
CA VAL A 52 7.26 -11.11 -0.06
C VAL A 52 6.74 -9.85 0.66
N ALA A 53 7.60 -9.11 1.34
CA ALA A 53 7.21 -7.87 2.00
C ALA A 53 6.72 -6.82 0.99
N ASP A 54 7.42 -6.67 -0.13
CA ASP A 54 7.02 -5.76 -1.21
C ASP A 54 5.66 -6.19 -1.81
N HIS A 55 5.41 -7.50 -1.99
CA HIS A 55 4.12 -8.04 -2.43
C HIS A 55 2.98 -7.70 -1.47
N GLN A 56 3.17 -7.99 -0.19
CA GLN A 56 2.16 -7.69 0.84
C GLN A 56 1.81 -6.21 0.89
N LYS A 57 2.80 -5.34 0.65
CA LYS A 57 2.57 -3.90 0.53
C LYS A 57 1.73 -3.59 -0.71
N MET A 58 2.09 -4.12 -1.87
CA MET A 58 1.32 -3.93 -3.11
C MET A 58 -0.14 -4.39 -2.92
N GLU A 59 -0.37 -5.58 -2.35
CA GLU A 59 -1.71 -6.08 -2.02
C GLU A 59 -2.49 -5.19 -1.05
N ALA A 60 -1.81 -4.55 -0.10
CA ALA A 60 -2.43 -3.59 0.81
C ALA A 60 -2.83 -2.31 0.08
N ASP A 61 -1.93 -1.74 -0.73
CA ASP A 61 -2.22 -0.56 -1.56
C ASP A 61 -3.39 -0.83 -2.50
N HIS A 62 -3.44 -2.04 -3.05
CA HIS A 62 -4.51 -2.53 -3.90
C HIS A 62 -5.87 -2.60 -3.19
N ARG A 63 -5.92 -3.11 -1.96
CA ARG A 63 -7.15 -3.07 -1.13
C ARG A 63 -7.62 -1.65 -0.81
N ILE A 64 -6.69 -0.70 -0.65
CA ILE A 64 -7.03 0.71 -0.46
C ILE A 64 -7.70 1.27 -1.73
N MET A 65 -7.19 0.93 -2.92
CA MET A 65 -7.80 1.35 -4.18
C MET A 65 -9.21 0.80 -4.37
N GLN A 66 -9.43 -0.48 -4.05
CA GLN A 66 -10.78 -1.08 -4.07
C GLN A 66 -11.74 -0.37 -3.10
N SER A 67 -11.25 0.07 -1.95
CA SER A 67 -12.07 0.84 -0.99
C SER A 67 -12.41 2.24 -1.53
N ALA A 68 -11.50 2.87 -2.27
CA ALA A 68 -11.74 4.18 -2.89
C ALA A 68 -12.86 4.14 -3.95
N ASP A 69 -13.01 3.04 -4.68
CA ASP A 69 -14.12 2.82 -5.61
C ASP A 69 -15.48 2.79 -4.91
N SER A 70 -15.57 2.07 -3.78
CA SER A 70 -16.79 2.04 -2.98
C SER A 70 -17.18 3.43 -2.46
N VAL A 71 -16.19 4.28 -2.15
CA VAL A 71 -16.43 5.68 -1.78
C VAL A 71 -16.93 6.49 -2.98
N MET A 72 -16.32 6.31 -4.16
CA MET A 72 -16.73 7.01 -5.38
C MET A 72 -18.19 6.69 -5.76
N GLU A 73 -18.59 5.42 -5.71
CA GLU A 73 -19.97 5.01 -5.98
C GLU A 73 -20.94 5.63 -4.96
N ALA A 74 -20.58 5.65 -3.68
CA ALA A 74 -21.40 6.29 -2.64
C ALA A 74 -21.52 7.82 -2.85
N ASP A 75 -20.42 8.49 -3.21
CA ASP A 75 -20.39 9.92 -3.53
C ASP A 75 -21.28 10.24 -4.73
N HIS A 76 -21.23 9.42 -5.79
CA HIS A 76 -22.11 9.57 -6.96
C HIS A 76 -23.58 9.45 -6.59
N GLN A 77 -23.94 8.40 -5.85
CA GLN A 77 -25.32 8.19 -5.40
C GLN A 77 -25.84 9.37 -4.58
N GLN A 78 -24.99 9.95 -3.72
CA GLN A 78 -25.33 11.15 -2.95
C GLN A 78 -25.49 12.39 -3.85
N ALA A 79 -24.60 12.58 -4.83
CA ALA A 79 -24.68 13.70 -5.76
C ALA A 79 -25.96 13.66 -6.61
N VAL A 80 -26.33 12.48 -7.12
CA VAL A 80 -27.57 12.27 -7.88
C VAL A 80 -28.80 12.50 -6.99
N ALA A 81 -28.79 12.01 -5.75
CA ALA A 81 -29.88 12.24 -4.81
C ALA A 81 -30.07 13.73 -4.51
N ALA A 82 -28.97 14.47 -4.30
CA ALA A 82 -29.00 15.91 -4.10
C ALA A 82 -29.54 16.66 -5.33
N ALA A 83 -29.10 16.29 -6.53
CA ALA A 83 -29.59 16.87 -7.77
C ALA A 83 -31.08 16.59 -8.00
N LYS A 84 -31.55 15.39 -7.65
CA LYS A 84 -32.97 15.03 -7.69
C LYS A 84 -33.78 15.87 -6.71
N ALA A 85 -33.29 16.05 -5.49
CA ALA A 85 -33.94 16.88 -4.47
C ALA A 85 -34.02 18.36 -4.91
N ALA A 86 -33.01 18.84 -5.63
CA ALA A 86 -32.99 20.18 -6.22
C ALA A 86 -33.83 20.32 -7.51
N GLY A 87 -34.34 19.22 -8.08
CA GLY A 87 -35.14 19.24 -9.31
C GLY A 87 -34.34 19.51 -10.59
N ILE A 88 -33.00 19.38 -10.56
CA ILE A 88 -32.11 19.83 -11.65
C ILE A 88 -31.73 18.70 -12.62
N THR A 89 -32.19 17.47 -12.38
CA THR A 89 -31.77 16.28 -13.14
C THR A 89 -32.14 16.31 -14.63
N ASN A 90 -33.12 17.15 -15.00
CA ASN A 90 -33.55 17.29 -16.39
C ASN A 90 -32.78 18.37 -17.17
N THR A 91 -31.95 19.17 -16.48
CA THR A 91 -31.17 20.23 -17.12
C THR A 91 -30.11 19.64 -18.07
N PRO A 92 -29.77 20.31 -19.18
CA PRO A 92 -28.70 19.87 -20.07
C PRO A 92 -27.35 19.74 -19.35
N ALA A 93 -27.05 20.66 -18.43
CA ALA A 93 -25.80 20.66 -17.68
C ALA A 93 -25.65 19.44 -16.77
N PHE A 94 -26.73 19.04 -16.07
CA PHE A 94 -26.70 17.83 -15.26
C PHE A 94 -26.54 16.57 -16.13
N LYS A 95 -27.25 16.49 -17.26
CA LYS A 95 -27.15 15.34 -18.17
C LYS A 95 -25.76 15.16 -18.76
N ASP A 96 -25.10 16.26 -19.13
CA ASP A 96 -23.71 16.22 -19.59
C ASP A 96 -22.75 15.75 -18.49
N LEU A 97 -22.93 16.26 -17.26
CA LEU A 97 -22.14 15.83 -16.11
C LEU A 97 -22.31 14.33 -15.82
N GLU A 98 -23.54 13.82 -15.79
CA GLU A 98 -23.80 12.38 -15.58
C GLU A 98 -23.19 11.52 -16.69
N GLN A 99 -23.24 11.95 -17.95
CA GLN A 99 -22.60 11.19 -19.04
C GLN A 99 -21.09 11.08 -18.86
N ARG A 100 -20.43 12.16 -18.43
CA ARG A 100 -19.00 12.13 -18.11
C ARG A 100 -18.73 11.26 -16.88
N HIS A 101 -19.60 11.30 -15.89
CA HIS A 101 -19.45 10.49 -14.69
C HIS A 101 -19.59 8.99 -14.98
N ASP A 102 -20.59 8.59 -15.76
CA ASP A 102 -20.75 7.21 -16.25
C ASP A 102 -19.51 6.72 -17.01
N ALA A 103 -18.90 7.60 -17.82
CA ALA A 103 -17.67 7.28 -18.53
C ALA A 103 -16.49 7.09 -17.56
N LEU A 104 -16.37 7.92 -16.53
CA LEU A 104 -15.35 7.81 -15.49
C LEU A 104 -15.50 6.51 -14.69
N ILE A 105 -16.73 6.16 -14.28
CA ILE A 105 -17.02 4.92 -13.55
C ILE A 105 -16.60 3.70 -14.40
N LYS A 106 -16.93 3.69 -15.70
CA LYS A 106 -16.51 2.61 -16.61
C LYS A 106 -14.98 2.53 -16.74
N GLN A 107 -14.29 3.66 -16.80
CA GLN A 107 -12.83 3.68 -16.81
C GLN A 107 -12.26 3.11 -15.51
N HIS A 108 -12.85 3.46 -14.37
CA HIS A 108 -12.44 2.95 -13.07
C HIS A 108 -12.64 1.44 -12.94
N GLN A 109 -13.80 0.92 -13.36
CA GLN A 109 -14.08 -0.52 -13.42
C GLN A 109 -13.07 -1.26 -14.29
N ALA A 110 -12.64 -0.68 -15.42
CA ALA A 110 -11.62 -1.27 -16.27
C ALA A 110 -10.24 -1.32 -15.59
N VAL A 111 -9.87 -0.29 -14.81
CA VAL A 111 -8.64 -0.30 -14.00
C VAL A 111 -8.71 -1.35 -12.90
N ILE A 112 -9.84 -1.50 -12.20
CA ILE A 112 -10.05 -2.56 -11.20
C ILE A 112 -9.91 -3.95 -11.83
N ALA A 113 -10.51 -4.18 -13.00
CA ALA A 113 -10.40 -5.48 -13.66
C ALA A 113 -8.95 -5.82 -14.03
N ARG A 114 -8.16 -4.83 -14.48
CA ARG A 114 -6.71 -5.00 -14.72
C ARG A 114 -5.99 -5.31 -13.43
N HIS A 115 -6.34 -4.62 -12.37
CA HIS A 115 -5.75 -4.78 -11.05
C HIS A 115 -5.97 -6.18 -10.46
N ASP A 116 -7.19 -6.70 -10.52
CA ASP A 116 -7.51 -8.06 -10.08
C ASP A 116 -6.71 -9.11 -10.88
N ALA A 117 -6.47 -8.86 -12.17
CA ALA A 117 -5.61 -9.72 -12.99
C ALA A 117 -4.14 -9.66 -12.56
N VAL A 118 -3.64 -8.46 -12.23
CA VAL A 118 -2.28 -8.25 -11.72
C VAL A 118 -2.07 -8.97 -10.39
N ILE A 119 -3.00 -8.85 -9.43
CA ILE A 119 -2.94 -9.56 -8.13
C ILE A 119 -2.86 -11.08 -8.34
N LYS A 120 -3.71 -11.64 -9.22
CA LYS A 120 -3.70 -13.09 -9.49
C LYS A 120 -2.36 -13.55 -10.06
N ARG A 121 -1.81 -12.82 -11.02
CA ARG A 121 -0.50 -13.13 -11.60
C ARG A 121 0.62 -12.98 -10.57
N HIS A 122 0.55 -12.00 -9.68
CA HIS A 122 1.51 -11.83 -8.59
C HIS A 122 1.49 -13.03 -7.64
N ALA A 123 0.29 -13.50 -7.25
CA ALA A 123 0.15 -14.72 -6.44
C ALA A 123 0.72 -15.97 -7.14
N GLU A 124 0.55 -16.08 -8.47
CA GLU A 124 1.17 -17.17 -9.25
C GLU A 124 2.71 -17.07 -9.27
N LEU A 125 3.26 -15.85 -9.38
CA LEU A 125 4.71 -15.62 -9.30
C LEU A 125 5.26 -15.97 -7.92
N GLU A 126 4.58 -15.57 -6.85
CA GLU A 126 4.96 -15.92 -5.48
C GLU A 126 5.02 -17.45 -5.29
N ALA A 127 3.97 -18.17 -5.71
CA ALA A 127 3.94 -19.64 -5.65
C ALA A 127 5.06 -20.29 -6.50
N ASN A 128 5.39 -19.71 -7.66
CA ASN A 128 6.50 -20.17 -8.49
C ASN A 128 7.85 -19.94 -7.82
N HIS A 129 8.06 -18.78 -7.18
CA HIS A 129 9.26 -18.45 -6.43
C HIS A 129 9.44 -19.38 -5.22
N GLU A 130 8.36 -19.64 -4.47
CA GLU A 130 8.36 -20.58 -3.34
C GLU A 130 8.73 -22.02 -3.74
N SER A 131 8.44 -22.41 -4.99
CA SER A 131 8.77 -23.75 -5.49
C SER A 131 10.28 -24.01 -5.61
N GLY A 132 11.11 -22.97 -5.54
CA GLY A 132 12.57 -23.05 -5.67
C GLY A 132 13.05 -23.42 -7.08
N ARG A 133 12.17 -23.38 -8.08
CA ARG A 133 12.47 -23.74 -9.48
C ARG A 133 12.93 -22.55 -10.34
N VAL A 134 12.90 -21.34 -9.78
CA VAL A 134 13.23 -20.09 -10.46
C VAL A 134 14.58 -19.59 -9.93
N SER A 135 15.43 -19.07 -10.81
CA SER A 135 16.71 -18.48 -10.38
C SER A 135 16.52 -17.13 -9.71
N ASP A 136 17.48 -16.73 -8.87
CA ASP A 136 17.48 -15.40 -8.25
C ASP A 136 17.44 -14.27 -9.28
N GLU A 137 18.11 -14.45 -10.43
CA GLU A 137 18.09 -13.48 -11.53
C GLU A 137 16.69 -13.33 -12.14
N GLN A 138 15.99 -14.44 -12.39
CA GLN A 138 14.63 -14.40 -12.91
C GLN A 138 13.67 -13.80 -11.87
N MET A 139 13.85 -14.15 -10.59
CA MET A 139 13.06 -13.60 -9.49
C MET A 139 13.19 -12.07 -9.37
N GLN A 140 14.41 -11.54 -9.54
CA GLN A 140 14.65 -10.09 -9.56
C GLN A 140 14.01 -9.41 -10.77
N LYS A 141 14.07 -10.06 -11.94
CA LYS A 141 13.43 -9.54 -13.16
C LYS A 141 11.91 -9.48 -13.00
N ASP A 142 11.29 -10.57 -12.55
CA ASP A 142 9.86 -10.64 -12.29
C ASP A 142 9.43 -9.49 -11.37
N HIS A 143 10.18 -9.29 -10.27
CA HIS A 143 9.88 -8.23 -9.31
C HIS A 143 10.03 -6.81 -9.88
N ALA A 144 11.02 -6.59 -10.73
CA ALA A 144 11.20 -5.29 -11.38
C ALA A 144 10.04 -4.97 -12.33
N GLU A 145 9.57 -5.96 -13.09
CA GLU A 145 8.40 -5.83 -13.97
C GLU A 145 7.14 -5.53 -13.15
N MET A 146 6.92 -6.29 -12.08
CA MET A 146 5.81 -6.09 -11.16
C MET A 146 5.77 -4.68 -10.55
N LYS A 147 6.91 -4.17 -10.07
CA LYS A 147 6.99 -2.80 -9.52
C LYS A 147 6.66 -1.74 -10.55
N ALA A 148 7.11 -1.93 -11.79
CA ALA A 148 6.82 -0.98 -12.86
C ALA A 148 5.32 -0.95 -13.18
N GLU A 149 4.67 -2.11 -13.22
CA GLU A 149 3.23 -2.22 -13.44
C GLU A 149 2.40 -1.66 -12.28
N ASP A 150 2.78 -1.95 -11.03
CA ASP A 150 2.13 -1.36 -9.84
C ASP A 150 2.25 0.18 -9.84
N GLN A 151 3.42 0.72 -10.18
CA GLN A 151 3.61 2.17 -10.30
C GLN A 151 2.71 2.78 -11.38
N GLN A 152 2.54 2.11 -12.51
CA GLN A 152 1.63 2.57 -13.57
C GLN A 152 0.19 2.59 -13.07
N ILE A 153 -0.25 1.52 -12.41
CA ILE A 153 -1.61 1.41 -11.85
C ILE A 153 -1.86 2.49 -10.81
N GLN A 154 -0.90 2.76 -9.92
CA GLN A 154 -1.02 3.83 -8.92
C GLN A 154 -1.20 5.21 -9.56
N GLN A 155 -0.48 5.48 -10.66
CA GLN A 155 -0.61 6.74 -11.40
C GLN A 155 -1.98 6.86 -12.09
N GLU A 156 -2.43 5.79 -12.75
CA GLU A 156 -3.75 5.72 -13.37
C GLU A 156 -4.86 5.92 -12.33
N HIS A 157 -4.79 5.22 -11.19
CA HIS A 157 -5.75 5.36 -10.10
C HIS A 157 -5.76 6.77 -9.52
N LYS A 158 -4.59 7.36 -9.27
CA LYS A 158 -4.50 8.75 -8.79
C LYS A 158 -5.20 9.73 -9.74
N LYS A 159 -5.00 9.57 -11.05
CA LYS A 159 -5.68 10.41 -12.03
C LYS A 159 -7.21 10.26 -11.94
N LEU A 160 -7.71 9.03 -11.80
CA LEU A 160 -9.16 8.79 -11.68
C LEU A 160 -9.74 9.41 -10.40
N VAL A 161 -9.02 9.35 -9.28
CA VAL A 161 -9.43 10.01 -8.03
C VAL A 161 -9.47 11.54 -8.19
N ASP A 162 -8.45 12.12 -8.84
CA ASP A 162 -8.41 13.56 -9.11
C ASP A 162 -9.57 13.99 -10.04
N ASP A 163 -9.86 13.20 -11.09
CA ASP A 163 -10.98 13.44 -12.02
C ASP A 163 -12.34 13.34 -11.30
N HIS A 164 -12.51 12.35 -10.42
CA HIS A 164 -13.73 12.21 -9.60
C HIS A 164 -13.92 13.41 -8.68
N ALA A 165 -12.87 13.87 -7.99
CA ALA A 165 -12.93 15.05 -7.14
C ALA A 165 -13.35 16.32 -7.92
N ALA A 166 -12.87 16.47 -9.16
CA ALA A 166 -13.29 17.56 -10.04
C ALA A 166 -14.78 17.46 -10.39
N MET A 167 -15.29 16.28 -10.73
CA MET A 167 -16.72 16.07 -11.02
C MET A 167 -17.60 16.38 -9.81
N MET A 168 -17.19 16.01 -8.61
CA MET A 168 -17.93 16.34 -7.38
C MET A 168 -17.97 17.85 -7.12
N ALA A 169 -16.90 18.58 -7.45
CA ALA A 169 -16.90 20.04 -7.40
C ALA A 169 -17.89 20.64 -8.42
N GLU A 170 -17.99 20.06 -9.62
CA GLU A 170 -18.97 20.48 -10.63
C GLU A 170 -20.42 20.21 -10.19
N HIS A 171 -20.72 19.04 -9.61
CA HIS A 171 -22.03 18.75 -9.01
C HIS A 171 -22.43 19.83 -7.99
N LYS A 172 -21.51 20.17 -7.08
CA LYS A 172 -21.73 21.21 -6.07
C LYS A 172 -21.98 22.57 -6.72
N ALA A 173 -21.26 22.92 -7.78
CA ALA A 173 -21.45 24.18 -8.49
C ALA A 173 -22.80 24.26 -9.18
N LEU A 174 -23.31 23.17 -9.77
CA LEU A 174 -24.64 23.13 -10.38
C LEU A 174 -25.74 23.35 -9.32
N LEU A 175 -25.66 22.65 -8.19
CA LEU A 175 -26.61 22.80 -7.08
C LEU A 175 -26.66 24.25 -6.55
N GLN A 176 -25.51 24.94 -6.51
CA GLN A 176 -25.45 26.33 -6.05
C GLN A 176 -26.01 27.34 -7.05
N LYS A 177 -25.91 27.07 -8.36
CA LYS A 177 -26.44 27.95 -9.40
C LYS A 177 -27.97 27.91 -9.41
N ASP A 178 -28.55 26.72 -9.30
CA ASP A 178 -30.00 26.55 -9.36
C ASP A 178 -30.70 26.86 -8.02
N GLY A 179 -30.00 26.74 -6.89
CA GLY A 179 -30.48 27.22 -5.59
C GLY A 179 -30.44 28.75 -5.39
N LYS A 180 -29.97 29.50 -6.40
CA LYS A 180 -29.95 30.98 -6.42
C LYS A 180 -30.98 31.58 -7.40
N ALA A 181 -31.86 30.76 -7.99
CA ALA A 181 -32.93 31.21 -8.89
C ALA A 181 -34.25 31.46 -8.14
#